data_AF-A0A961L1A8-F1
#
_entry.id   AF-A0A961L1A8-F1
#
_cell.length_a   1.000
_cell.length_b   1.000
_cell.length_c   1.000
_cell.angle_alpha   90.00
_cell.angle_beta   90.00
_cell.angle_gamma   90.00
#
_symmetry.space_group_name_H-M   'P 1'
#
loop_
_entity.id
_entity.type
_entity.pdbx_description
1 polymer ?
#
loop_
_entity_poly.entity_id
_entity_poly.type
_entity_poly.pdbx_seq_one_letter_code
_entity_poly.pdbx_strand_id
1 'polypeptide(L)'
;MACEDIRSDHLVAFAKGLLDGDGAPSTVGNYMWHLSSVFAIARPAWGYPLDGGAMKDAMTVCKRLGYIAKSKQRGRRPTQDELDKLMAHFVERSQRRRRSALQAQDHCHGSLLDQARERDLWSLLE
;
A
#
# COMPACT_ATOMS: atom_id res chain seq x y z
N MET A 1 14.21 6.65 24.81
CA MET A 1 13.66 8.02 24.84
C MET A 1 12.29 7.95 25.46
N ALA A 2 12.03 8.71 26.51
CA ALA A 2 10.70 8.74 27.13
C ALA A 2 9.73 9.59 26.28
N CYS A 3 8.43 9.45 26.52
CA CYS A 3 7.42 10.22 25.77
C CYS A 3 7.55 11.73 26.00
N GLU A 4 7.90 12.14 27.21
CA GLU A 4 8.10 13.55 27.60
C GLU A 4 9.30 14.21 26.92
N ASP A 5 10.28 13.43 26.47
CA ASP A 5 11.47 13.93 25.80
C ASP A 5 11.24 14.22 24.31
N ILE A 6 10.08 13.86 23.76
CA ILE A 6 9.81 14.01 22.33
C ILE A 6 9.49 15.46 22.00
N ARG A 7 10.44 16.11 21.32
CA ARG A 7 10.37 17.51 20.89
C ARG A 7 10.23 17.64 19.37
N SER A 8 9.96 18.86 18.92
CA SER A 8 9.77 19.18 17.50
C SER A 8 11.00 18.84 16.64
N ASP A 9 12.21 18.99 17.15
CA ASP A 9 13.45 18.65 16.45
C ASP A 9 13.60 17.15 16.21
N HIS A 10 13.17 16.29 17.15
CA HIS A 10 13.16 14.84 16.95
C HIS A 10 12.20 14.44 15.82
N LEU A 11 11.05 15.10 15.75
CA LEU A 11 10.03 14.86 14.72
C LEU A 11 10.49 15.36 13.34
N VAL A 12 11.19 16.50 13.29
CA VAL A 12 11.80 17.01 12.05
C VAL A 12 12.93 16.10 11.58
N ALA A 13 13.76 15.60 12.50
CA ALA A 13 14.82 14.64 12.19
C ALA A 13 14.23 13.33 11.63
N PHE A 14 13.13 12.85 12.21
CA PHE A 14 12.39 11.70 11.68
C PHE A 14 11.87 11.94 10.26
N ALA A 15 11.22 13.08 10.01
CA ALA A 15 10.72 13.43 8.67
C ALA A 15 11.85 13.53 7.64
N LYS A 16 13.00 14.10 8.03
CA LYS A 16 14.20 14.16 7.18
C LYS A 16 14.76 12.76 6.90
N GLY A 17 14.83 11.89 7.91
CA GLY A 17 15.30 10.51 7.73
C GLY A 17 14.43 9.70 6.77
N LEU A 18 13.11 9.91 6.78
CA LEU A 18 12.21 9.29 5.80
C LEU A 18 12.46 9.79 4.37
N LEU A 19 12.78 11.08 4.22
CA LEU A 19 13.10 11.67 2.92
C LEU A 19 14.45 11.16 2.40
N ASP A 20 15.45 11.05 3.27
CA ASP A 20 16.79 10.56 2.94
C ASP A 20 16.77 9.06 2.55
N GLY A 21 15.77 8.29 3.00
CA GLY A 21 15.57 6.88 2.69
C GLY A 21 14.64 6.59 1.50
N ASP A 22 14.68 7.41 0.44
CA ASP A 22 13.84 7.31 -0.77
C ASP A 22 12.32 7.59 -0.57
N GLY A 23 11.92 8.12 0.58
CA GLY A 23 10.53 8.52 0.82
C GLY A 23 10.14 9.75 0.01
N ALA A 24 9.10 9.65 -0.83
CA ALA A 24 8.55 10.85 -1.48
C ALA A 24 8.02 11.85 -0.44
N PRO A 25 8.14 13.18 -0.67
CA PRO A 25 7.62 14.20 0.27
C PRO A 25 6.13 14.06 0.63
N SER A 26 5.33 13.47 -0.27
CA SER A 26 3.93 13.13 0.00
C SER A 26 3.78 11.98 0.98
N THR A 27 4.66 10.99 0.90
CA THR A 27 4.72 9.88 1.84
C THR A 27 5.12 10.38 3.21
N VAL A 28 6.20 11.17 3.31
CA VAL A 28 6.63 11.81 4.58
C VAL A 28 5.48 12.60 5.22
N GLY A 29 4.74 13.36 4.40
CA GLY A 29 3.52 14.06 4.84
C GLY A 29 2.46 13.15 5.46
N ASN A 30 2.21 11.99 4.86
CA ASN A 30 1.24 11.02 5.40
C ASN A 30 1.69 10.46 6.75
N TYR A 31 2.97 10.10 6.89
CA TYR A 31 3.51 9.61 8.17
C TYR A 31 3.33 10.64 9.28
N MET A 32 3.64 11.91 8.99
CA MET A 32 3.49 12.99 9.95
C MET A 32 2.01 13.24 10.30
N TRP A 33 1.08 13.10 9.35
CA TRP A 33 -0.35 13.18 9.65
C TRP A 33 -0.84 12.05 10.56
N HIS A 34 -0.41 10.82 10.31
CA HIS A 34 -0.73 9.68 11.19
C HIS A 34 -0.13 9.86 12.58
N LEU A 35 1.08 10.40 12.69
CA LEU A 35 1.67 10.69 13.99
C LEU A 35 0.90 11.79 14.72
N SER A 36 0.43 12.82 14.00
CA SER A 36 -0.37 13.89 14.60
C SER A 36 -1.67 13.40 15.21
N SER A 37 -2.30 12.35 14.65
CA SER A 37 -3.52 11.80 15.25
C SER A 37 -3.21 11.15 16.60
N VAL A 38 -2.10 10.41 16.71
CA VAL A 38 -1.63 9.80 17.97
C VAL A 38 -1.34 10.87 19.02
N PHE A 39 -0.62 11.94 18.67
CA PHE A 39 -0.33 13.04 19.59
C PHE A 39 -1.59 13.75 20.11
N ALA A 40 -2.65 13.80 19.31
CA ALA A 40 -3.92 14.42 19.72
C ALA A 40 -4.67 13.60 20.78
N ILE A 41 -4.57 12.27 20.74
CA ILE A 41 -5.31 11.36 21.62
C ILE A 41 -4.49 10.83 22.80
N ALA A 42 -3.16 10.83 22.69
CA ALA A 42 -2.26 10.21 23.66
C ALA A 42 -2.46 10.70 25.10
N ARG A 43 -2.53 12.02 25.28
CA ARG A 43 -2.74 12.66 26.58
C ARG A 43 -4.15 12.42 27.15
N PRO A 44 -5.26 12.70 26.43
CA PRO A 44 -6.60 12.51 26.99
C PRO A 44 -7.01 11.04 27.17
N ALA A 45 -6.55 10.11 26.33
CA ALA A 45 -7.00 8.72 26.39
C ALA A 45 -6.13 7.83 27.30
N TRP A 46 -4.82 8.06 27.36
CA TRP A 46 -3.89 7.19 28.08
C TRP A 46 -2.97 7.94 29.06
N GLY A 47 -3.10 9.26 29.17
CA GLY A 47 -2.28 10.05 30.10
C GLY A 47 -0.83 10.21 29.67
N TYR A 48 -0.45 9.85 28.44
CA TYR A 48 0.92 10.02 27.97
C TYR A 48 1.25 11.51 27.78
N PRO A 49 2.40 12.00 28.29
CA PRO A 49 2.79 13.40 28.22
C PRO A 49 3.37 13.80 26.85
N LEU A 50 2.66 13.46 25.77
CA LEU A 50 3.02 13.90 24.43
C LEU A 50 2.50 15.30 24.16
N ASP A 51 3.40 16.21 23.77
CA ASP A 51 3.04 17.58 23.45
C ASP A 51 2.55 17.73 22.00
N GLY A 52 1.25 17.99 21.83
CA GLY A 52 0.67 18.32 20.54
C GLY A 52 1.19 19.64 19.95
N GLY A 53 1.74 20.54 20.76
CA GLY A 53 2.44 21.75 20.32
C GLY A 53 3.70 21.41 19.52
N ALA A 54 4.59 20.61 20.10
CA ALA A 54 5.79 20.11 19.43
C ALA A 54 5.49 19.46 18.06
N MET A 55 4.38 18.73 17.94
CA MET A 55 3.95 18.15 16.66
C MET A 55 3.54 19.20 15.63
N LYS A 56 2.80 20.24 16.05
CA LYS A 56 2.40 21.36 15.16
C LYS A 56 3.61 22.16 14.70
N ASP A 57 4.58 22.38 15.58
CA ASP A 57 5.81 23.08 15.25
C ASP A 57 6.63 22.29 14.23
N ALA A 58 6.80 20.98 14.46
CA ALA A 58 7.46 20.08 13.52
C ALA A 58 6.77 20.08 12.14
N MET A 59 5.44 20.05 12.09
CA MET A 59 4.68 20.15 10.86
C MET A 59 4.92 21.47 10.12
N THR A 60 5.04 22.57 10.85
CA THR A 60 5.32 23.90 10.29
C THR A 60 6.71 23.95 9.69
N VAL A 61 7.72 23.46 10.42
CA VAL A 61 9.10 23.36 9.96
C VAL A 61 9.22 22.45 8.73
N CYS A 62 8.65 21.25 8.79
CA CYS A 62 8.73 20.28 7.69
C CYS A 62 8.07 20.77 6.40
N LYS A 63 6.96 21.53 6.51
CA LYS A 63 6.34 22.19 5.35
C LYS A 63 7.23 23.30 4.80
N ARG A 64 7.83 24.11 5.67
CA ARG A 64 8.70 25.23 5.25
C ARG A 64 10.00 24.75 4.61
N LEU A 65 10.57 23.65 5.10
CA LEU A 65 11.80 23.04 4.56
C LEU A 65 11.54 22.15 3.33
N GLY A 66 10.28 21.94 2.94
CA GLY A 66 9.93 21.13 1.78
C GLY A 66 10.02 19.61 2.00
N TYR A 67 10.20 19.15 3.24
CA TYR A 67 10.20 17.73 3.58
C TYR A 67 8.81 17.10 3.38
N ILE A 68 7.77 17.91 3.55
CA ILE A 68 6.38 17.54 3.27
C ILE A 68 5.89 18.34 2.09
N ALA A 69 5.42 17.65 1.04
CA ALA A 69 4.79 18.28 -0.10
C ALA A 69 3.63 17.43 -0.64
N LYS A 70 2.74 18.04 -1.42
CA LYS A 70 1.66 17.31 -2.10
C LYS A 70 2.26 16.36 -3.15
N SER A 71 1.59 15.22 -3.36
CA SER A 71 1.96 14.29 -4.43
C SER A 71 1.84 14.98 -5.79
N LYS A 72 2.73 14.64 -6.73
CA LYS A 72 2.62 15.08 -8.11
C LYS A 72 1.34 14.49 -8.71
N GLN A 73 0.38 15.36 -9.04
CA GLN A 73 -0.81 14.94 -9.75
C GLN A 73 -0.46 14.66 -11.22
N ARG A 74 -0.99 13.54 -11.73
CA ARG A 74 -0.97 13.22 -13.16
C ARG A 74 -2.12 13.96 -13.83
N GLY A 75 -1.81 15.11 -14.43
CA GLY A 75 -2.80 15.97 -15.11
C GLY A 75 -2.99 15.72 -16.61
N ARG A 76 -2.21 14.79 -17.19
CA ARG A 76 -2.31 14.47 -18.61
C ARG A 76 -3.50 13.55 -18.88
N ARG A 77 -4.39 13.97 -19.77
CA ARG A 77 -5.40 13.08 -20.36
C ARG A 77 -4.74 12.21 -21.45
N PRO A 78 -4.95 10.88 -21.46
CA PRO A 78 -4.48 10.03 -22.56
C PRO A 78 -5.04 10.49 -23.91
N THR A 79 -4.25 10.33 -24.96
CA THR A 79 -4.68 10.54 -26.35
C THR A 79 -5.58 9.39 -26.82
N GLN A 80 -6.31 9.58 -27.92
CA GLN A 80 -7.18 8.53 -28.48
C GLN A 80 -6.39 7.27 -28.83
N ASP A 81 -5.24 7.41 -29.48
CA ASP A 81 -4.37 6.28 -29.85
C ASP A 81 -3.86 5.49 -28.63
N GLU A 82 -3.61 6.16 -27.51
CA GLU A 82 -3.23 5.48 -26.26
C GLU A 82 -4.40 4.78 -25.58
N LEU A 83 -5.62 5.35 -25.68
CA LEU A 83 -6.83 4.69 -25.22
C LEU A 83 -7.06 3.42 -26.01
N ASP A 84 -6.91 3.45 -27.34
CA ASP A 84 -7.08 2.27 -28.18
C ASP A 84 -6.05 1.18 -27.83
N LYS A 85 -4.78 1.56 -27.59
CA LYS A 85 -3.74 0.64 -27.09
C LYS A 85 -4.06 0.06 -25.72
N LEU A 86 -4.59 0.87 -24.80
CA LEU A 86 -5.00 0.41 -23.47
C LEU A 86 -6.17 -0.58 -23.57
N MET A 87 -7.18 -0.27 -24.39
CA MET A 87 -8.33 -1.14 -24.61
C MET A 87 -7.90 -2.48 -25.22
N ALA A 88 -7.06 -2.47 -26.25
CA ALA A 88 -6.50 -3.67 -26.85
C ALA A 88 -5.72 -4.51 -25.81
N HIS A 89 -4.86 -3.88 -25.00
CA HIS A 89 -4.12 -4.55 -23.95
C HIS A 89 -5.04 -5.20 -22.90
N PHE A 90 -6.09 -4.51 -22.44
CA PHE A 90 -7.00 -5.06 -21.44
C PHE A 90 -7.86 -6.20 -21.99
N VAL A 91 -8.32 -6.11 -23.24
CA VAL A 91 -9.01 -7.21 -23.92
C VAL A 91 -8.10 -8.44 -24.01
N GLU A 92 -6.88 -8.28 -24.50
CA GLU A 92 -5.90 -9.36 -24.62
C GLU A 92 -5.56 -9.99 -23.25
N ARG A 93 -5.34 -9.15 -22.22
CA ARG A 93 -5.11 -9.62 -20.85
C ARG A 93 -6.30 -10.37 -20.28
N SER A 94 -7.53 -9.95 -20.58
CA SER A 94 -8.75 -10.62 -20.14
C SER A 94 -8.89 -12.01 -20.78
N GLN A 95 -8.56 -12.12 -22.07
CA GLN A 95 -8.58 -13.39 -22.79
C GLN A 95 -7.47 -14.33 -22.31
N ARG A 96 -6.26 -13.81 -22.04
CA ARG A 96 -5.19 -14.61 -21.41
C ARG A 96 -5.61 -15.14 -20.06
N ARG A 97 -6.20 -14.30 -19.18
CA ARG A 97 -6.72 -14.77 -17.88
C ARG A 97 -7.82 -15.81 -18.02
N ARG A 98 -8.77 -15.65 -18.95
CA ARG A 98 -9.79 -16.68 -19.22
C ARG A 98 -9.17 -17.98 -19.72
N ARG A 99 -8.22 -17.92 -20.66
CA ARG A 99 -7.51 -19.11 -21.16
C ARG A 99 -6.74 -19.82 -20.05
N SER A 100 -6.03 -19.09 -19.19
CA SER A 100 -5.34 -19.68 -18.04
C SER A 100 -6.32 -20.26 -17.01
N ALA A 101 -7.49 -19.64 -16.81
CA ALA A 101 -8.53 -20.16 -15.93
C ALA A 101 -9.20 -21.43 -16.49
N LEU A 102 -9.46 -21.48 -17.81
CA LEU A 102 -9.98 -22.66 -18.50
C LEU A 102 -8.96 -23.81 -18.45
N GLN A 103 -7.67 -23.54 -18.71
CA GLN A 103 -6.61 -24.54 -18.59
C GLN A 103 -6.44 -25.09 -17.17
N ALA A 104 -6.62 -24.24 -16.15
CA ALA A 104 -6.62 -24.69 -14.75
C ALA A 104 -7.85 -25.56 -14.42
N GLN A 105 -9.02 -25.24 -14.99
CA GLN A 105 -10.23 -26.06 -14.85
C GLN A 105 -10.10 -27.41 -15.57
N ASP A 106 -9.54 -27.45 -16.78
CA ASP A 106 -9.33 -28.68 -17.55
C ASP A 106 -8.34 -29.62 -16.85
N HIS A 107 -7.29 -29.07 -16.21
CA HIS A 107 -6.35 -29.87 -15.42
C HIS A 107 -6.99 -30.48 -14.17
N CYS A 108 -7.84 -29.73 -13.46
CA CYS A 108 -8.60 -30.25 -12.31
C CYS A 108 -9.66 -31.27 -12.72
N HIS A 109 -10.30 -31.12 -13.88
CA HIS A 109 -11.31 -32.07 -14.35
C HIS A 109 -10.68 -33.38 -14.86
N GLY A 110 -9.47 -33.30 -15.43
CA GLY A 110 -8.67 -34.47 -15.82
C GLY A 110 -8.20 -35.28 -14.61
N SER A 111 -7.73 -34.64 -13.54
CA SER A 111 -7.28 -35.37 -12.33
C SER A 111 -8.43 -36.02 -11.56
N LEU A 112 -9.64 -35.46 -11.60
CA LEU A 112 -10.83 -36.04 -10.98
C LEU A 112 -11.33 -37.29 -11.72
N LEU A 113 -11.23 -37.32 -13.05
CA LEU A 113 -11.57 -38.52 -13.85
C LEU A 113 -10.52 -39.63 -13.70
N ASP A 114 -9.24 -39.28 -13.52
CA ASP A 114 -8.16 -40.24 -13.26
C ASP A 114 -8.28 -40.86 -11.85
N GLN A 115 -8.58 -40.05 -10.83
CA GLN A 115 -8.85 -40.54 -9.47
C GLN A 115 -10.11 -41.40 -9.34
N ALA A 116 -11.17 -41.12 -10.13
CA ALA A 116 -12.36 -41.94 -10.16
C ALA A 116 -12.09 -43.33 -10.77
N ARG A 117 -11.22 -43.39 -11.78
CA ARG A 117 -10.86 -44.64 -12.48
C ARG A 117 -9.94 -45.53 -11.63
N GLU A 118 -9.05 -44.95 -10.82
CA GLU A 118 -8.28 -45.72 -9.83
C GLU A 118 -9.16 -46.30 -8.72
N ARG A 119 -10.16 -45.56 -8.23
CA ARG A 119 -11.08 -46.05 -7.18
C ARG A 119 -11.90 -47.27 -7.60
N ASP A 120 -12.36 -47.34 -8.84
CA ASP A 120 -13.14 -48.48 -9.33
C ASP A 120 -12.29 -49.76 -9.43
N LEU A 121 -10.99 -49.65 -9.71
CA LEU A 121 -10.07 -50.79 -9.73
C LEU A 121 -9.82 -51.39 -8.35
N TRP A 122 -9.87 -50.58 -7.28
CA TRP A 122 -9.73 -51.08 -5.91
C TRP A 122 -10.98 -51.84 -5.42
N SER A 123 -12.18 -51.50 -5.93
CA SER A 123 -13.43 -52.21 -5.57
C SER A 123 -13.63 -53.58 -6.22
N LEU A 124 -12.81 -53.93 -7.22
CA LEU A 124 -12.84 -55.24 -7.90
C LEU A 124 -11.80 -56.24 -7.33
N LEU A 125 -11.03 -55.82 -6.33
CA LEU A 125 -9.99 -56.62 -5.65
C LEU A 125 -10.37 -57.01 -4.21
N GLU A 126 -11.61 -56.75 -3.79
CA GLU A 126 -12.25 -57.32 -2.59
C GLU A 126 -13.40 -58.26 -2.99
#